data_AF-A0A3M1CFW4-F1
#
_entry.id   AF-A0A3M1CFW4-F1
#
_cell.length_a   1.000
_cell.length_b   1.000
_cell.length_c   1.000
_cell.angle_alpha   90.00
_cell.angle_beta   90.00
_cell.angle_gamma   90.00
#
_symmetry.space_group_name_H-M   'P 1'
#
loop_
_entity.id
_entity.type
_entity.pdbx_description
1 polymer ?
#
loop_
_entity_poly.entity_id
_entity_poly.type
_entity_poly.pdbx_seq_one_letter_code
_entity_poly.pdbx_strand_id
1 'polypeptide(L)' 'WLHFKDINLPRDLYAGYGVGFRVVVPGIGTIGFDFAYPLNRVAGQTRKWRTHFQIGTIFR' A
#
# COMPACT_ATOMS: atom_id res chain seq x y z
N TRP A 1 -10.87 -24.00 13.20
CA TRP A 1 -10.79 -23.09 14.36
C TRP A 1 -9.38 -22.51 14.38
N LEU A 2 -9.21 -21.20 14.59
CA LEU A 2 -7.91 -20.50 14.51
C LEU A 2 -7.28 -20.47 15.92
N HIS A 3 -6.12 -21.10 16.14
CA HIS A 3 -5.46 -21.05 17.45
C HIS A 3 -4.49 -19.87 17.51
N PHE A 4 -4.34 -19.25 18.69
CA PHE A 4 -3.35 -18.18 18.90
C PHE A 4 -1.91 -18.57 18.54
N LYS A 5 -1.59 -19.87 18.59
CA LYS A 5 -0.27 -20.41 18.21
C LYS A 5 -0.02 -20.43 16.69
N ASP A 6 -1.08 -20.33 15.90
CA ASP A 6 -1.02 -20.32 14.43
C ASP A 6 -0.79 -18.89 13.89
N ILE A 7 -0.87 -17.87 14.76
CA ILE A 7 -0.68 -16.48 14.38
C ILE A 7 0.79 -16.11 14.59
N ASN A 8 1.60 -16.28 13.55
CA ASN A 8 3.03 -15.93 13.57
C ASN A 8 3.26 -14.54 12.96
N LEU A 9 2.76 -13.51 13.68
CA LEU A 9 2.85 -12.09 13.30
C LEU A 9 4.21 -11.64 12.71
N PRO A 10 5.38 -12.08 13.20
CA PRO A 10 6.67 -11.63 12.65
C PRO A 10 6.99 -12.19 11.25
N ARG A 11 6.45 -13.37 10.90
CA ARG A 11 6.73 -14.05 9.62
C ARG A 11 5.63 -13.83 8.60
N ASP A 12 4.40 -13.66 9.05
CA ASP A 12 3.22 -13.66 8.18
C ASP A 12 2.75 -12.25 7.80
N LEU A 13 3.31 -11.19 8.43
CA LEU A 13 3.06 -9.83 8.00
C LEU A 13 3.90 -9.45 6.78
N TYR A 14 3.29 -8.73 5.85
CA TYR A 14 3.99 -8.02 4.79
C TYR A 14 4.27 -6.58 5.24
N ALA A 15 5.53 -6.26 5.52
CA ALA A 15 5.95 -4.91 5.86
C ALA A 15 6.49 -4.16 4.63
N GLY A 16 6.28 -2.84 4.61
CA GLY A 16 6.79 -1.93 3.60
C GLY A 16 6.76 -0.49 4.11
N TYR A 17 7.55 0.38 3.48
CA TYR A 17 7.50 1.83 3.71
C TYR A 17 7.18 2.54 2.41
N GLY A 18 6.56 3.71 2.49
CA GLY A 18 6.23 4.48 1.32
C GLY A 18 6.05 5.95 1.61
N VAL A 19 6.11 6.75 0.57
CA VAL A 19 5.82 8.19 0.59
C VAL A 19 4.82 8.47 -0.51
N GLY A 20 3.83 9.29 -0.20
CA GLY A 20 2.82 9.69 -1.16
C GLY A 20 2.38 11.12 -0.92
N PHE A 21 1.81 11.72 -1.96
CA PHE A 21 1.18 13.02 -1.87
C PHE A 21 -0.19 12.97 -2.54
N ARG A 22 -1.12 13.78 -2.01
CA ARG A 22 -2.47 13.89 -2.53
C ARG A 22 -2.79 15.35 -2.81
N VAL A 23 -3.27 15.61 -4.02
CA VAL A 23 -3.71 16.93 -4.47
C VAL A 23 -5.22 16.91 -4.60
N VAL A 24 -5.88 17.89 -4.00
CA VAL A 24 -7.32 18.11 -4.16
C VAL A 24 -7.49 19.09 -5.31
N VAL A 25 -8.09 18.62 -6.40
CA VAL A 25 -8.37 19.44 -7.59
C VAL A 25 -9.86 19.75 -7.66
N PRO A 26 -10.26 21.04 -7.55
CA PRO A 26 -11.65 21.44 -7.72
C PRO A 26 -12.21 20.94 -9.06
N GLY A 27 -13.37 20.27 -9.02
CA GLY A 27 -14.06 19.75 -10.22
C GLY A 27 -13.65 18.36 -10.70
N ILE A 28 -12.44 17.88 -10.37
CA ILE A 28 -11.92 16.55 -10.78
C ILE A 28 -11.90 15.57 -9.60
N GLY A 29 -11.72 16.07 -8.37
CA GLY A 29 -11.64 15.25 -7.15
C GLY A 29 -10.22 15.17 -6.61
N THR A 30 -9.90 14.06 -5.92
CA THR A 30 -8.58 13.86 -5.32
C THR A 30 -7.69 13.03 -6.25
N ILE A 31 -6.50 13.54 -6.51
CA ILE A 31 -5.43 12.83 -7.22
C ILE A 31 -4.37 12.44 -6.20
N GLY A 32 -4.18 11.15 -5.98
CA GLY A 32 -3.15 10.59 -5.10
C GLY A 32 -2.04 9.93 -5.89
N PHE A 33 -0.80 10.18 -5.50
CA PHE A 33 0.38 9.46 -5.96
C PHE A 33 1.08 8.85 -4.75
N ASP A 34 1.26 7.53 -4.75
CA ASP A 34 1.86 6.78 -3.65
C ASP A 34 3.04 5.95 -4.17
N PHE A 35 4.21 6.10 -3.55
CA PHE A 35 5.42 5.34 -3.85
C PHE A 35 5.70 4.42 -2.67
N ALA A 36 5.61 3.11 -2.87
CA ALA A 36 5.84 2.12 -1.83
C ALA A 36 7.02 1.20 -2.16
N TYR A 37 7.77 0.83 -1.12
CA TYR A 37 8.87 -0.12 -1.16
C TYR A 37 8.64 -1.25 -0.15
N PRO A 38 8.55 -2.52 -0.59
CA PRO A 38 8.36 -3.64 0.32
C PRO A 38 9.65 -3.97 1.09
N LEU A 39 9.52 -4.11 2.41
CA LEU A 39 10.60 -4.52 3.31
C LEU A 39 10.77 -6.04 3.34
N ASN A 40 9.70 -6.79 3.12
CA ASN A 40 9.73 -8.23 3.24
C ASN A 40 10.01 -8.87 1.87
N ARG A 41 10.91 -9.86 1.85
CA ARG A 41 11.28 -10.60 0.64
C ARG A 41 10.28 -11.74 0.45
N VAL A 42 9.27 -11.50 -0.37
CA VAL A 42 8.24 -12.49 -0.72
C VAL A 42 8.72 -13.30 -1.93
N ALA A 43 8.64 -14.62 -1.87
CA ALA A 43 8.97 -15.48 -3.01
C ALA A 43 8.11 -15.09 -4.22
N GLY A 44 8.75 -14.85 -5.37
CA GLY A 44 8.07 -14.43 -6.60
C GLY A 44 7.77 -12.93 -6.72
N GLN A 45 8.04 -12.10 -5.70
CA GLN A 45 7.93 -10.65 -5.82
C GLN A 45 9.30 -9.99 -5.92
N THR A 46 9.46 -9.12 -6.92
CA THR A 46 10.66 -8.27 -7.04
C THR A 46 10.57 -7.10 -6.08
N ARG A 47 11.64 -6.90 -5.31
CA ARG A 47 11.77 -5.83 -4.32
C ARG A 47 12.15 -4.53 -5.01
N LYS A 48 11.14 -3.88 -5.60
CA LYS A 48 11.25 -2.64 -6.37
C LYS A 48 10.27 -1.61 -5.85
N TRP A 49 10.58 -0.35 -6.09
CA TRP A 49 9.63 0.74 -5.89
C TRP A 49 8.40 0.53 -6.76
N ARG A 50 7.22 0.64 -6.15
CA ARG A 50 5.93 0.53 -6.83
C ARG A 50 5.20 1.84 -6.67
N THR A 51 4.88 2.45 -7.81
CA THR A 51 4.07 3.65 -7.87
C THR A 51 2.60 3.25 -8.04
N HIS A 52 1.74 3.73 -7.16
CA HIS A 52 0.30 3.62 -7.27
C HIS A 52 -0.28 5.02 -7.45
N PHE A 53 -1.34 5.13 -8.24
CA PHE A 53 -2.06 6.38 -8.41
C PHE A 53 -3.54 6.14 -8.17
N GLN A 54 -4.17 7.11 -7.53
CA GLN A 54 -5.61 7.13 -7.30
C GLN A 54 -6.18 8.38 -7.95
N ILE A 55 -7.18 8.20 -8.80
CA ILE A 55 -7.95 9.29 -9.40
C ILE A 55 -9.41 9.00 -9.07
N GLY A 56 -10.04 9.87 -8.31
CA GLY A 56 -11.43 9.68 -7.95
C GLY A 56 -12.09 10.93 -7.41
N THR A 57 -13.33 11.14 -7.83
CA THR A 57 -14.27 12.03 -7.17
C THR A 57 -14.74 11.35 -5.89
N ILE A 58 -14.63 12.03 -4.75
CA ILE A 58 -15.50 11.74 -3.62
C ILE A 58 -16.91 12.07 -4.12
N PHE A 59 -17.67 11.06 -4.56
CA PHE A 59 -19.08 11.24 -4.89
C PHE A 59 -19.79 11.71 -3.62
N ARG A 60 -20.34 12.93 -3.67
CA ARG A 60 -21.29 13.45 -2.69
C ARG A 60 -22.69 13.28 -3.26
#